data_AF-N8WIX1-F1
#
_entry.id   AF-N8WIX1-F1
#
_cell.length_a   1.000
_cell.length_b   1.000
_cell.length_c   1.000
_cell.angle_alpha   90.00
_cell.angle_beta   90.00
_cell.angle_gamma   90.00
#
_symmetry.space_group_name_H-M   'P 1'
#
loop_
_entity.id
_entity.type
_entity.pdbx_description
1 polymer ?
#
loop_
_entity_poly.entity_id
_entity_poly.type
_entity_poly.pdbx_seq_one_letter_code
_entity_poly.pdbx_strand_id
1 'polypeptide(L)'
;MKKILLVLLLMGTSLLSSYASSKTLCKETQFQKGDEVWTGHYYLNGVMETGSEMLLLPEGKFKWYLTYGALDQYAEGRWWKNGNCIGLKPERKYKKHLRIFPKHLKIEGKFLNVIWNSSGEHGYYHRVEE
;
A
#
# COMPACT_ATOMS: atom_id res chain seq x y z
N MET A 1 29.12 -60.34 -14.48
CA MET A 1 28.55 -60.25 -15.84
C MET A 1 27.97 -58.87 -16.04
N LYS A 2 28.32 -58.27 -17.18
CA LYS A 2 28.07 -56.92 -17.64
C LYS A 2 26.58 -56.72 -17.94
N LYS A 3 25.98 -55.59 -17.55
CA LYS A 3 24.95 -54.87 -18.32
C LYS A 3 24.77 -53.47 -17.73
N ILE A 4 25.54 -52.56 -18.32
CA ILE A 4 25.31 -51.12 -18.35
C ILE A 4 23.98 -50.90 -19.08
N LEU A 5 23.05 -50.14 -18.48
CA LEU A 5 22.03 -49.45 -19.25
C LEU A 5 21.94 -47.99 -18.76
N LEU A 6 22.41 -47.11 -19.63
CA LEU A 6 22.29 -45.66 -19.58
C LEU A 6 20.81 -45.28 -19.75
N VAL A 7 20.22 -44.51 -18.83
CA VAL A 7 18.92 -43.87 -19.06
C VAL A 7 19.04 -42.38 -18.77
N LEU A 8 19.25 -41.65 -19.86
CA LEU A 8 18.68 -40.35 -20.26
C LEU A 8 18.35 -39.31 -19.17
N LEU A 9 19.13 -38.23 -19.27
CA LEU A 9 18.88 -36.85 -18.85
C LEU A 9 17.43 -36.39 -19.15
N LEU A 10 16.69 -35.98 -18.13
CA LEU A 10 15.56 -35.05 -18.26
C LEU A 10 15.79 -33.90 -17.26
N MET A 11 16.44 -32.84 -17.77
CA MET A 11 16.37 -31.49 -17.20
C MET A 11 14.93 -31.01 -17.30
N GLY A 12 14.08 -31.40 -16.35
CA GLY A 12 12.72 -30.92 -16.20
C GLY A 12 12.73 -29.56 -15.52
N THR A 13 12.72 -28.50 -16.33
CA THR A 13 12.62 -27.09 -15.96
C THR A 13 11.66 -26.85 -14.80
N SER A 14 12.19 -26.29 -13.70
CA SER A 14 11.41 -25.68 -12.64
C SER A 14 10.74 -24.41 -13.17
N LEU A 15 9.55 -24.56 -13.77
CA LEU A 15 8.71 -23.42 -14.09
C LEU A 15 8.02 -22.96 -12.80
N LEU A 16 8.65 -21.98 -12.16
CA LEU A 16 7.98 -20.99 -11.34
C LEU A 16 6.84 -20.39 -12.16
N SER A 17 5.60 -20.69 -11.79
CA SER A 17 4.49 -19.80 -12.09
C SER A 17 3.48 -19.90 -10.96
N SER A 18 3.87 -19.34 -9.81
CA SER A 18 2.90 -18.87 -8.84
C SER A 18 2.13 -17.71 -9.49
N TYR A 19 1.02 -18.03 -10.15
CA TYR A 19 -0.01 -17.05 -10.46
C TYR A 19 -0.50 -16.48 -9.12
N ALA A 20 0.09 -15.37 -8.69
CA ALA A 20 -0.42 -14.58 -7.59
C ALA A 20 -1.83 -14.12 -7.99
N SER A 21 -2.83 -14.78 -7.42
CA SER A 21 -4.25 -14.52 -7.65
C SER A 21 -4.57 -13.05 -7.37
N SER A 22 -4.92 -12.30 -8.42
CA SER A 22 -5.18 -10.86 -8.39
C SER A 22 -6.55 -10.46 -7.82
N LYS A 23 -7.24 -11.35 -7.09
CA LYS A 23 -8.66 -11.13 -6.75
C LYS A 23 -8.96 -10.41 -5.44
N THR A 24 -7.97 -9.98 -4.64
CA THR A 24 -8.23 -9.21 -3.40
C THR A 24 -7.05 -8.30 -3.00
N LEU A 25 -6.65 -7.36 -3.86
CA LEU A 25 -5.62 -6.39 -3.45
C LEU A 25 -6.15 -5.53 -2.28
N CYS A 26 -5.38 -5.46 -1.19
CA CYS A 26 -5.68 -4.65 -0.01
C CYS A 26 -6.98 -4.98 0.76
N LYS A 27 -7.45 -6.24 0.76
CA LYS A 27 -8.61 -6.64 1.58
C LYS A 27 -8.41 -6.22 3.05
N GLU A 28 -9.46 -5.65 3.66
CA GLU A 28 -9.48 -5.26 5.08
C GLU A 28 -9.13 -6.46 5.98
N THR A 29 -8.09 -6.27 6.80
CA THR A 29 -7.59 -7.23 7.79
C THR A 29 -7.50 -6.55 9.15
N GLN A 30 -7.35 -7.34 10.21
CA GLN A 30 -7.04 -6.81 11.53
C GLN A 30 -5.59 -6.30 11.55
N PHE A 31 -5.38 -5.17 12.20
CA PHE A 31 -4.04 -4.64 12.47
C PHE A 31 -3.18 -5.69 13.18
N GLN A 32 -1.95 -5.89 12.72
CA GLN A 32 -0.99 -6.77 13.37
C GLN A 32 0.05 -5.92 14.09
N LYS A 33 0.48 -6.34 15.29
CA LYS A 33 1.53 -5.62 16.05
C LYS A 33 2.82 -5.43 15.22
N GLY A 34 3.17 -6.39 14.37
CA GLY A 34 4.31 -6.27 13.45
C GLY A 34 4.17 -5.15 12.41
N ASP A 35 2.96 -4.65 12.17
CA ASP A 35 2.73 -3.53 11.26
C ASP A 35 3.14 -2.19 11.88
N GLU A 36 3.38 -2.11 13.20
CA GLU A 36 3.83 -0.90 13.90
C GLU A 36 5.10 -0.28 13.27
N VAL A 37 5.92 -1.08 12.59
CA VAL A 37 7.08 -0.60 11.83
C VAL A 37 6.73 0.44 10.75
N TRP A 38 5.47 0.49 10.30
CA TRP A 38 4.96 1.47 9.33
C TRP A 38 4.33 2.71 9.98
N THR A 39 4.32 2.81 11.31
CA THR A 39 3.85 4.03 11.98
C THR A 39 4.78 5.21 11.70
N GLY A 40 4.24 6.43 11.78
CA GLY A 40 4.97 7.67 11.60
C GLY A 40 4.29 8.66 10.64
N HIS A 41 4.94 9.82 10.50
CA HIS A 41 4.54 10.89 9.59
C HIS A 41 5.09 10.63 8.19
N TYR A 42 4.24 10.78 7.19
CA TYR A 42 4.61 10.65 5.80
C TYR A 42 4.13 11.85 5.00
N TYR A 43 5.00 12.34 4.12
CA TYR A 43 4.74 13.52 3.30
C TYR A 43 4.63 13.12 1.83
N LEU A 44 3.59 13.62 1.16
CA LEU A 44 3.36 13.35 -0.25
C LEU A 44 4.39 14.06 -1.13
N ASN A 45 4.95 13.32 -2.08
CA ASN A 45 5.85 13.83 -3.12
C ASN A 45 5.41 13.34 -4.49
N GLY A 46 5.89 14.03 -5.53
CA GLY A 46 5.68 13.65 -6.93
C GLY A 46 4.35 14.10 -7.54
N VAL A 47 3.51 14.82 -6.79
CA VAL A 47 2.24 15.38 -7.28
C VAL A 47 2.36 16.90 -7.29
N MET A 48 2.17 17.53 -8.45
CA MET A 48 2.24 18.98 -8.58
C MET A 48 1.11 19.66 -7.81
N GLU A 49 1.41 20.82 -7.22
CA GLU A 49 0.44 21.71 -6.56
C GLU A 49 -0.42 21.04 -5.46
N THR A 50 0.02 19.89 -4.97
CA THR A 50 -0.69 19.08 -4.00
C THR A 50 0.19 18.85 -2.78
N GLY A 51 -0.24 19.37 -1.64
CA GLY A 51 0.35 19.06 -0.34
C GLY A 51 -0.47 17.98 0.35
N SER A 52 0.18 16.99 0.96
CA SER A 52 -0.53 16.05 1.82
C SER A 52 0.38 15.43 2.86
N GLU A 53 -0.17 15.22 4.05
CA GLU A 53 0.46 14.51 5.14
C GLU A 53 -0.43 13.32 5.55
N MET A 54 0.22 12.20 5.83
CA MET A 54 -0.39 11.00 6.38
C MET A 54 0.34 10.63 7.67
N LEU A 55 -0.41 10.50 8.77
CA LEU A 55 0.09 9.95 10.02
C LEU A 55 -0.51 8.55 10.22
N LEU A 56 0.34 7.53 10.15
CA LEU A 56 -0.02 6.17 10.54
C LEU A 56 0.31 5.98 12.02
N LEU A 57 -0.72 5.76 12.84
CA LEU A 57 -0.60 5.53 14.28
C LEU A 57 -0.58 4.03 14.58
N PRO A 58 -0.07 3.62 15.75
CA PRO A 58 -0.28 2.27 16.28
C PRO A 58 -1.76 1.88 16.34
N GLU A 59 -2.03 0.58 16.53
CA GLU A 59 -3.38 0.01 16.60
C GLU A 59 -4.24 0.23 15.33
N GLY A 60 -3.60 0.56 14.21
CA GLY A 60 -4.29 0.72 12.94
C GLY A 60 -5.14 1.99 12.85
N LYS A 61 -4.79 3.07 13.56
CA LYS A 61 -5.44 4.39 13.41
C LYS A 61 -4.65 5.30 12.47
N PHE A 62 -5.31 6.15 11.70
CA PHE A 62 -4.61 7.14 10.86
C PHE A 62 -5.23 8.53 10.98
N LYS A 63 -4.41 9.54 10.69
CA LYS A 63 -4.85 10.91 10.35
C LYS A 63 -4.30 11.27 8.98
N TRP A 64 -5.06 12.03 8.22
CA TRP A 64 -4.71 12.40 6.85
C TRP A 64 -5.22 13.79 6.52
N TYR A 65 -4.39 14.58 5.87
CA TYR A 65 -4.72 15.90 5.36
C TYR A 65 -4.23 16.07 3.92
N LEU A 66 -4.99 16.74 3.07
CA LEU A 66 -4.61 17.12 1.72
C LEU A 66 -5.06 18.53 1.42
N THR A 67 -4.20 19.27 0.72
CA THR A 67 -4.49 20.57 0.14
C THR A 67 -4.18 20.53 -1.36
N TYR A 68 -5.12 21.01 -2.17
CA TYR A 68 -4.99 21.13 -3.63
C TYR A 68 -5.73 22.39 -4.10
N GLY A 69 -4.99 23.43 -4.48
CA GLY A 69 -5.56 24.75 -4.75
C GLY A 69 -6.35 25.27 -3.53
N ALA A 70 -7.65 25.52 -3.70
CA ALA A 70 -8.56 25.96 -2.62
C ALA A 70 -9.30 24.79 -1.92
N LEU A 71 -8.95 23.54 -2.23
CA LEU A 71 -9.57 22.35 -1.64
C LEU A 71 -8.72 21.81 -0.50
N ASP A 72 -9.24 21.91 0.72
CA ASP A 72 -8.68 21.25 1.89
C ASP A 72 -9.55 20.05 2.31
N GLN A 73 -8.91 18.93 2.59
CA GLN A 73 -9.58 17.70 2.99
C GLN A 73 -8.87 17.05 4.16
N TYR A 74 -9.66 16.49 5.07
CA TYR A 74 -9.17 15.83 6.27
C TYR A 74 -9.94 14.54 6.52
N ALA A 75 -9.23 13.52 6.98
CA ALA A 75 -9.84 12.27 7.40
C ALA A 75 -9.06 11.61 8.54
N GLU A 76 -9.81 10.96 9.42
CA GLU A 76 -9.29 9.96 10.36
C GLU A 76 -9.99 8.65 10.12
N GLY A 77 -9.36 7.56 10.55
CA GLY A 77 -10.00 6.26 10.54
C GLY A 77 -9.02 5.13 10.78
N ARG A 78 -9.28 4.00 10.10
CA ARG A 78 -8.50 2.78 10.28
C ARG A 78 -7.60 2.48 9.08
N TRP A 79 -6.41 1.98 9.37
CA TRP A 79 -5.50 1.41 8.39
C TRP A 79 -5.13 -0.02 8.76
N TRP A 80 -4.71 -0.78 7.75
CA TRP A 80 -4.25 -2.15 7.91
C TRP A 80 -3.22 -2.46 6.82
N LYS A 81 -2.33 -3.41 7.09
CA LYS A 81 -1.43 -3.96 6.09
C LYS A 81 -1.90 -5.35 5.65
N ASN A 82 -1.82 -5.60 4.34
CA ASN A 82 -2.07 -6.89 3.75
C ASN A 82 -1.07 -7.11 2.60
N GLY A 83 -0.07 -7.97 2.82
CA GLY A 83 1.05 -8.14 1.90
C GLY A 83 1.85 -6.84 1.73
N ASN A 84 1.99 -6.39 0.49
CA ASN A 84 2.66 -5.15 0.09
C ASN A 84 1.69 -3.96 -0.02
N CYS A 85 0.53 -4.03 0.62
CA CYS A 85 -0.52 -3.04 0.47
C CYS A 85 -0.97 -2.53 1.84
N ILE A 86 -1.11 -1.21 1.98
CA ILE A 86 -1.72 -0.55 3.12
C ILE A 86 -3.07 -0.01 2.70
N GLY A 87 -4.14 -0.52 3.33
CA GLY A 87 -5.50 -0.06 3.11
C GLY A 87 -5.87 1.03 4.11
N LEU A 88 -6.77 1.91 3.69
CA LEU A 88 -7.27 3.04 4.48
C LEU A 88 -8.79 3.07 4.43
N LYS A 89 -9.42 3.25 5.58
CA LYS A 89 -10.87 3.37 5.72
C LYS A 89 -11.22 4.55 6.61
N PRO A 90 -11.67 5.68 6.04
CA PRO A 90 -12.04 6.84 6.82
C PRO A 90 -13.31 6.55 7.62
N GLU A 91 -13.44 7.19 8.78
CA GLU A 91 -14.69 7.15 9.54
C GLU A 91 -15.85 7.74 8.70
N ARG A 92 -17.06 7.26 8.98
CA ARG A 92 -18.27 7.63 8.24
C ARG A 92 -18.51 9.14 8.20
N LYS A 93 -18.10 9.88 9.25
CA LYS A 93 -18.26 11.33 9.35
C LYS A 93 -17.44 12.10 8.30
N TYR A 94 -16.24 11.61 7.95
CA TYR A 94 -15.41 12.21 6.90
C TYR A 94 -15.85 11.80 5.49
N LYS A 95 -16.30 10.54 5.33
CA LYS A 95 -16.55 9.92 4.01
C LYS A 95 -17.45 10.75 3.08
N LYS A 96 -18.45 11.46 3.61
CA LYS A 96 -19.39 12.26 2.81
C LYS A 96 -18.75 13.48 2.13
N HIS A 97 -17.63 13.97 2.66
CA HIS A 97 -16.98 15.21 2.22
C HIS A 97 -15.65 14.96 1.49
N LEU A 98 -15.21 13.70 1.43
CA LEU A 98 -14.00 13.32 0.72
C LEU A 98 -14.25 13.22 -0.79
N ARG A 99 -13.70 14.19 -1.51
CA ARG A 99 -13.61 14.28 -2.97
C ARG A 99 -12.34 13.60 -3.50
N ILE A 100 -11.23 13.76 -2.81
CA ILE A 100 -9.94 13.11 -3.12
C ILE A 100 -9.54 12.31 -1.88
N PHE A 101 -9.32 11.02 -2.06
CA PHE A 101 -8.87 10.15 -0.98
C PHE A 101 -8.09 8.97 -1.58
N PRO A 102 -7.00 8.51 -0.92
CA PRO A 102 -6.29 7.31 -1.34
C PRO A 102 -7.22 6.09 -1.42
N LYS A 103 -7.14 5.34 -2.52
CA LYS A 103 -7.75 4.01 -2.62
C LYS A 103 -7.00 3.00 -1.76
N HIS A 104 -5.67 3.03 -1.85
CA HIS A 104 -4.72 2.30 -1.02
C HIS A 104 -3.31 2.84 -1.26
N LEU A 105 -2.36 2.40 -0.43
CA LEU A 105 -0.93 2.64 -0.62
C LEU A 105 -0.24 1.32 -0.95
N LYS A 106 0.67 1.33 -1.92
CA LYS A 106 1.53 0.20 -2.25
C LYS A 106 2.90 0.42 -1.62
N ILE A 107 3.37 -0.58 -0.89
CA ILE A 107 4.69 -0.59 -0.27
C ILE A 107 5.74 -0.91 -1.35
N GLU A 108 6.70 -0.02 -1.54
CA GLU A 108 7.89 -0.21 -2.38
C GLU A 108 9.14 0.31 -1.66
N GLY A 109 9.93 -0.61 -1.08
CA GLY A 109 11.06 -0.24 -0.23
C GLY A 109 10.60 0.53 1.00
N LYS A 110 11.07 1.78 1.15
CA LYS A 110 10.64 2.71 2.21
C LYS A 110 9.48 3.63 1.79
N PHE A 111 9.06 3.56 0.53
CA PHE A 111 8.04 4.44 -0.03
C PHE A 111 6.65 3.80 0.01
N LEU A 112 5.65 4.65 0.17
CA LEU A 112 4.24 4.30 0.13
C LEU A 112 3.62 4.97 -1.12
N ASN A 113 3.67 4.27 -2.26
CA ASN A 113 3.10 4.76 -3.51
C ASN A 113 1.58 4.86 -3.37
N VAL A 114 1.03 6.05 -3.55
CA VAL A 114 -0.41 6.27 -3.39
C VAL A 114 -1.14 5.95 -4.68
N ILE A 115 -2.19 5.14 -4.56
CA ILE A 115 -3.13 4.87 -5.64
C ILE A 115 -4.42 5.64 -5.32
N TRP A 116 -4.72 6.66 -6.11
CA TRP A 116 -5.90 7.50 -5.92
C TRP A 116 -7.17 6.86 -6.48
N ASN A 117 -8.34 7.32 -6.02
CA ASN A 117 -9.62 6.93 -6.60
C ASN A 117 -9.87 7.57 -7.98
N SER A 118 -9.26 8.73 -8.26
CA SER A 118 -9.31 9.45 -9.54
C SER A 118 -7.99 9.29 -10.28
N SER A 119 -8.10 8.91 -11.55
CA SER A 119 -7.06 8.48 -12.47
C SER A 119 -6.02 9.53 -12.85
N GLY A 120 -4.72 9.19 -12.73
CA GLY A 120 -3.64 9.69 -13.60
C GLY A 120 -2.36 10.10 -12.88
N GLU A 121 -2.48 10.73 -11.71
CA GLU A 121 -1.32 11.29 -11.01
C GLU A 121 -0.70 10.28 -10.07
N HIS A 122 0.61 10.12 -10.17
CA HIS A 122 1.37 9.18 -9.36
C HIS A 122 2.19 9.97 -8.34
N GLY A 123 1.99 9.64 -7.07
CA GLY A 123 2.77 10.19 -5.97
C GLY A 123 3.23 9.09 -5.04
N TYR A 124 4.13 9.45 -4.13
CA TYR A 124 4.54 8.57 -3.05
C TYR A 124 4.64 9.35 -1.76
N TYR A 125 4.21 8.70 -0.70
CA TYR A 125 4.44 9.14 0.66
C TYR A 125 5.80 8.60 1.11
N HIS A 126 6.66 9.47 1.62
CA HIS A 126 7.91 9.07 2.26
C HIS A 126 7.89 9.48 3.72
N ARG A 127 8.43 8.62 4.58
CA ARG A 127 8.64 8.95 5.98
C ARG A 127 9.89 9.82 6.10
N VAL A 128 9.77 10.94 6.81
CA VAL A 128 10.95 11.68 7.25
C VAL A 128 11.37 11.06 8.58
N GLU A 129 12.61 10.58 8.65
CA GLU A 129 13.21 10.15 9.92
C GLU A 129 13.60 11.46 10.65
N GLU A 130 12.96 11.73 11.80
CA GLU A 130 13.34 12.82 12.72
C GLU A 130 14.65 12.50 13.46
#